data_AF-A0A7X5WMJ5-F1
#
_entry.id   AF-A0A7X5WMJ5-F1
#
_cell.length_a   1.000
_cell.length_b   1.000
_cell.length_c   1.000
_cell.angle_alpha   90.00
_cell.angle_beta   90.00
_cell.angle_gamma   90.00
#
_symmetry.space_group_name_H-M   'P 1'
#
loop_
_entity.id
_entity.type
_entity.pdbx_description
1 polymer ?
#
loop_
_entity_poly.entity_id
_entity_poly.type
_entity_poly.pdbx_seq_one_letter_code
_entity_poly.pdbx_strand_id
1 'polypeptide(L)'
;VLFPAGSHTRALIEARLEELGAPVEVVAESHQPEVLRAMVRLGVGWTVLPVVQAESLTNGRVIASRRLVAATREGAAPDPAAQLLLAALGP
;
A
#
# COMPACT_ATOMS: atom_id res chain seq x y z
N VAL A 1 4.18 10.33 8.63
CA VAL A 1 4.37 10.45 7.17
C VAL A 1 3.51 9.41 6.46
N LEU A 2 2.93 9.72 5.31
CA LEU A 2 1.98 8.79 4.67
C LEU A 2 2.00 8.90 3.14
N PHE A 3 1.26 8.02 2.46
CA PHE A 3 1.01 8.17 1.03
C PHE A 3 0.28 9.49 0.72
N PRO A 4 0.30 9.97 -0.54
CA PRO A 4 -0.28 11.27 -0.85
C PRO A 4 -1.79 11.30 -0.70
N ALA A 5 -2.32 12.48 -0.39
CA ALA A 5 -3.74 12.72 -0.31
C ALA A 5 -4.46 12.26 -1.60
N GLY A 6 -5.63 11.64 -1.44
CA GLY A 6 -6.40 11.09 -2.56
C GLY A 6 -5.91 9.75 -3.11
N SER A 7 -4.78 9.21 -2.62
CA SER A 7 -4.39 7.83 -2.99
C SER A 7 -5.29 6.80 -2.31
N HIS A 8 -5.64 5.72 -3.03
CA HIS A 8 -6.43 4.62 -2.48
C HIS A 8 -5.78 4.00 -1.24
N THR A 9 -4.45 3.91 -1.23
CA THR A 9 -3.71 3.37 -0.08
C THR A 9 -3.87 4.26 1.15
N ARG A 10 -3.78 5.60 1.01
CA ARG A 10 -4.01 6.53 2.12
C ARG A 10 -5.44 6.45 2.65
N ALA A 11 -6.43 6.49 1.77
CA ALA A 11 -7.83 6.40 2.17
C ALA A 11 -8.14 5.11 2.95
N LEU A 12 -7.58 3.96 2.51
CA LEU A 12 -7.71 2.70 3.23
C LEU A 12 -7.07 2.77 4.63
N ILE A 13 -5.88 3.37 4.75
CA ILE A 13 -5.17 3.48 6.02
C ILE A 13 -5.93 4.40 6.99
N GLU A 14 -6.32 5.59 6.54
CA GLU A 14 -7.04 6.58 7.34
C GLU A 14 -8.36 6.01 7.85
N ALA A 15 -9.18 5.40 6.99
CA ALA A 15 -10.44 4.78 7.39
C ALA A 15 -10.24 3.69 8.47
N ARG A 16 -9.20 2.84 8.32
CA ARG A 16 -8.92 1.79 9.31
C ARG A 16 -8.39 2.33 10.64
N LEU A 17 -7.67 3.44 10.62
CA LEU A 17 -7.17 4.07 11.83
C LEU A 17 -8.28 4.85 12.56
N GLU A 18 -9.17 5.49 11.81
CA GLU A 18 -10.39 6.11 12.34
C GLU A 18 -11.30 5.09 13.02
N GLU A 19 -11.54 3.93 12.40
CA GLU A 19 -12.29 2.80 13.00
C GLU A 19 -11.67 2.32 14.32
N LEU A 20 -10.35 2.44 14.47
CA LEU A 20 -9.60 2.08 15.68
C LEU A 20 -9.54 3.22 16.70
N GLY A 21 -10.16 4.38 16.44
CA GLY A 21 -10.13 5.55 17.32
C GLY A 21 -8.78 6.28 17.33
N ALA A 22 -7.97 6.11 16.29
CA ALA A 22 -6.63 6.65 16.17
C ALA A 22 -6.49 7.60 14.95
N PRO A 23 -7.14 8.78 14.95
CA PRO A 23 -7.00 9.73 13.85
C PRO A 23 -5.53 10.14 13.66
N VAL A 24 -5.14 10.41 12.42
CA VAL A 24 -3.74 10.70 12.07
C VAL A 24 -3.53 12.10 11.52
N GLU A 25 -2.42 12.72 11.91
CA GLU A 25 -1.90 13.94 11.32
C GLU A 25 -0.75 13.60 10.36
N VAL A 26 -0.85 14.03 9.10
CA VAL A 26 0.16 13.75 8.08
C VAL A 26 1.05 14.97 7.88
N VAL A 27 2.28 14.89 8.41
CA VAL A 27 3.28 15.97 8.33
C VAL A 27 4.15 15.98 7.07
N ALA A 28 4.19 14.86 6.34
CA ALA A 28 4.88 14.73 5.06
C ALA A 28 4.35 13.53 4.28
N GLU A 29 4.47 13.56 2.96
CA GLU A 29 3.95 12.55 2.06
C GLU A 29 4.91 12.13 0.94
N SER A 30 4.74 10.90 0.44
CA SER A 30 5.45 10.38 -0.73
C SER A 30 4.70 9.22 -1.38
N HIS A 31 4.74 9.14 -2.71
CA HIS A 31 4.25 7.99 -3.48
C HIS A 31 5.15 6.75 -3.36
N GLN A 32 6.39 6.93 -2.89
CA GLN A 32 7.43 5.89 -2.85
C GLN A 32 7.54 5.29 -1.43
N PRO A 33 7.19 4.00 -1.22
CA PRO A 33 7.30 3.33 0.08
C PRO A 33 8.70 3.41 0.71
N GLU A 34 9.74 3.32 -0.11
CA GLU A 34 11.14 3.42 0.30
C GLU A 34 11.50 4.80 0.86
N VAL A 35 10.91 5.86 0.32
CA VAL A 35 11.07 7.24 0.82
C VAL A 35 10.34 7.41 2.15
N LEU A 36 9.11 6.87 2.28
CA LEU A 36 8.38 6.87 3.55
C LEU A 36 9.16 6.13 4.64
N ARG A 37 9.75 4.97 4.31
CA ARG A 37 10.64 4.22 5.22
C ARG A 37 11.86 5.03 5.63
N ALA A 38 12.50 5.73 4.68
CA ALA A 38 13.64 6.59 4.99
C ALA A 38 13.25 7.72 5.94
N MET A 39 12.10 8.38 5.71
CA MET A 39 11.58 9.42 6.59
C MET A 39 11.29 8.90 8.01
N VAL A 40 10.75 7.69 8.15
CA VAL A 40 10.58 7.05 9.47
C VAL A 40 11.92 6.82 10.15
N ARG A 41 12.93 6.30 9.43
CA ARG A 41 14.29 6.10 9.98
C ARG A 41 14.97 7.40 10.40
N LEU A 42 14.68 8.49 9.70
CA LEU A 42 15.17 9.83 10.02
C LEU A 42 14.40 10.50 11.18
N GLY A 43 13.39 9.84 11.75
CA GLY A 43 12.62 10.35 12.88
C GLY A 43 11.54 11.38 12.52
N VAL A 44 11.18 11.51 11.24
CA VAL A 44 10.12 12.44 10.79
C VAL A 44 8.74 12.01 11.31
N GLY A 45 8.56 10.74 11.64
CA GLY A 45 7.36 10.21 12.26
C GLY A 45 7.24 8.71 12.05
N TRP A 46 6.01 8.20 12.01
CA TRP A 46 5.69 6.81 11.68
C TRP A 46 4.89 6.73 10.38
N THR A 47 4.71 5.51 9.86
CA THR A 47 3.93 5.27 8.64
C THR A 47 3.31 3.87 8.65
N VAL A 48 2.39 3.61 7.72
CA VAL A 48 1.83 2.28 7.44
C VAL A 48 2.26 1.86 6.04
N LEU A 49 2.84 0.67 5.92
CA LEU A 49 3.31 0.12 4.64
C LEU A 49 2.72 -1.28 4.40
N PRO A 50 2.62 -1.72 3.15
CA PRO A 50 2.48 -3.14 2.84
C PRO A 50 3.59 -3.94 3.51
N VAL A 51 3.25 -5.12 4.06
CA VAL A 51 4.21 -5.95 4.83
C VAL A 51 5.49 -6.23 4.05
N VAL A 52 5.37 -6.51 2.75
CA VAL A 52 6.50 -6.75 1.83
C VAL A 52 7.41 -5.53 1.62
N GLN A 53 6.95 -4.33 1.97
CA GLN A 53 7.70 -3.07 1.87
C GLN A 53 8.14 -2.54 3.24
N ALA A 54 7.68 -3.15 4.33
CA ALA A 54 7.96 -2.74 5.71
C ALA A 54 9.30 -3.29 6.24
N GLU A 55 10.05 -4.05 5.44
CA GLU A 55 11.29 -4.71 5.86
C GLU A 55 12.21 -3.78 6.67
N SER A 56 12.76 -4.30 7.76
CA SER A 56 13.71 -3.67 8.70
C SER A 56 13.22 -2.48 9.53
N LEU A 57 11.90 -2.26 9.60
CA LEU A 57 11.28 -1.39 10.61
C LEU A 57 10.67 -2.23 11.74
N THR A 58 10.52 -1.63 12.92
CA THR A 58 9.69 -2.21 13.98
C THR A 58 8.25 -2.27 13.49
N ASN A 59 7.76 -3.48 13.23
CA ASN A 59 6.41 -3.67 12.72
C ASN A 59 5.38 -3.56 13.84
N GLY A 60 4.37 -2.72 13.64
CA GLY A 60 3.16 -2.72 14.45
C GLY A 60 2.18 -3.82 14.03
N ARG A 61 0.97 -3.76 14.59
CA ARG A 61 -0.14 -4.63 14.18
C ARG A 61 -0.54 -4.37 12.72
N VAL A 62 -0.90 -5.44 12.00
CA VAL A 62 -1.58 -5.33 10.70
C VAL A 62 -2.99 -4.76 10.91
N ILE A 63 -3.27 -3.60 10.33
CA ILE A 63 -4.56 -2.89 10.46
C ILE A 63 -5.49 -3.10 9.27
N ALA A 64 -4.97 -3.57 8.14
CA ALA A 64 -5.72 -3.71 6.90
C ALA A 64 -5.17 -4.84 6.03
N SER A 65 -6.05 -5.46 5.25
CA SER A 65 -5.69 -6.34 4.14
C SER A 65 -6.39 -5.86 2.88
N ARG A 66 -5.73 -5.95 1.73
CA ARG A 66 -6.36 -5.70 0.43
C ARG A 66 -6.10 -6.87 -0.51
N ARG A 67 -7.07 -7.18 -1.36
CA ARG A 67 -6.91 -8.15 -2.44
C ARG A 67 -6.37 -7.41 -3.65
N LEU A 68 -5.19 -7.82 -4.13
CA LEU A 68 -4.71 -7.42 -5.44
C LEU A 68 -5.37 -8.31 -6.49
N VAL A 69 -5.81 -7.71 -7.59
CA VAL A 69 -6.47 -8.43 -8.68
C VAL A 69 -5.79 -8.07 -9.98
N ALA A 70 -5.67 -9.05 -10.87
CA ALA A 70 -5.39 -8.78 -12.27
C ALA A 70 -6.72 -8.50 -12.97
N ALA A 71 -6.81 -7.40 -13.71
CA ALA A 71 -8.01 -6.99 -14.41
C ALA A 71 -7.74 -6.90 -15.91
N THR A 72 -8.66 -7.42 -16.71
CA THR A 72 -8.64 -7.32 -18.18
C THR A 72 -9.90 -6.65 -18.67
N ARG A 73 -9.81 -5.93 -19.80
CA ARG A 73 -11.00 -5.39 -20.46
C ARG A 73 -11.82 -6.54 -21.06
N GLU A 74 -13.13 -6.50 -20.86
CA GLU A 74 -14.06 -7.42 -21.53
C GLU A 74 -13.94 -7.30 -23.06
N GLY A 75 -13.80 -8.43 -23.74
CA GLY A 75 -13.59 -8.48 -25.20
C GLY A 75 -12.19 -8.07 -25.66
N ALA A 76 -11.20 -7.95 -24.76
CA ALA A 76 -9.81 -7.77 -25.17
C ALA A 76 -9.33 -8.96 -26.01
N ALA A 77 -8.55 -8.68 -27.06
CA ALA A 77 -7.94 -9.71 -27.87
C ALA A 77 -7.01 -10.59 -27.00
N PRO A 78 -7.01 -11.92 -27.20
CA PRO A 78 -6.17 -12.82 -26.41
C PRO A 78 -4.69 -12.53 -26.70
N ASP A 79 -3.96 -12.12 -25.67
CA ASP A 79 -2.50 -11.99 -25.69
C ASP A 79 -1.87 -13.19 -24.96
N PRO A 80 -1.10 -14.05 -25.64
CA PRO A 80 -0.44 -15.19 -25.01
C PRO A 80 0.52 -14.82 -23.88
N ALA A 81 1.25 -13.70 -24.00
CA ALA A 81 2.18 -13.26 -22.97
C ALA A 81 1.43 -12.82 -21.71
N ALA A 82 0.33 -12.08 -21.88
CA ALA A 82 -0.54 -11.69 -20.78
C ALA A 82 -1.16 -12.90 -20.08
N GLN A 83 -1.62 -13.91 -20.83
CA GLN A 83 -2.17 -15.15 -20.26
C GLN A 83 -1.14 -15.94 -19.46
N LEU A 84 0.10 -16.04 -19.95
CA LEU A 84 1.19 -16.67 -19.23
C LEU A 84 1.52 -15.93 -17.93
N LEU A 85 1.51 -14.60 -17.94
CA LEU A 85 1.69 -13.79 -16.74
C LEU A 85 0.56 -14.04 -15.73
N LEU A 86 -0.70 -14.03 -16.16
CA LEU A 86 -1.85 -14.30 -15.29
C LEU A 86 -1.76 -15.69 -14.65
N ALA A 87 -1.36 -16.71 -15.42
CA ALA A 87 -1.15 -18.06 -14.90
C ALA A 87 -0.01 -18.11 -13.86
N ALA A 88 1.08 -17.35 -14.09
CA ALA A 88 2.21 -17.30 -13.17
C ALA A 88 1.91 -16.56 -11.86
N LEU A 89 0.94 -15.64 -11.86
CA LEU A 89 0.51 -14.90 -10.66
C LEU A 89 -0.38 -15.74 -9.72
N GLY A 90 -0.85 -16.92 -10.17
CA GLY A 90 -1.76 -17.78 -9.42
C GLY A 90 -3.20 -17.27 -9.35
N PRO A 91 -4.17 -18.09 -8.90
CA PRO A 91 -5.53 -17.66 -8.60
C PRO A 91 -5.63 -16.78 -7.34
#